data_AF-A0A916TFV2-F1
#
_entry.id   AF-A0A916TFV2-F1
#
_cell.length_a   1.000
_cell.length_b   1.000
_cell.length_c   1.000
_cell.angle_alpha   90.00
_cell.angle_beta   90.00
_cell.angle_gamma   90.00
#
_symmetry.space_group_name_H-M   'P 1'
#
loop_
_entity.id
_entity.type
_entity.pdbx_description
1 polymer ?
#
loop_
_entity_poly.entity_id
_entity_poly.type
_entity_poly.pdbx_seq_one_letter_code
_entity_poly.pdbx_strand_id
1 'polypeptide(L)'
;MKTDGVFLDDQYIDATGKAHQIFYTPNGATIHGYAESGDDLFPTLRDITFTNPEPDPEPPKHPPQPNTESPTRRRPRLADTHARRRQERERNRNALEQQADNASRSAHDPPPY
;
A
#
# COMPACT_ATOMS: atom_id res chain seq x y z
N MET A 1 -2.26 -21.35 -37.61
CA MET A 1 -1.56 -22.26 -36.68
C MET A 1 -0.99 -21.39 -35.58
N LYS A 2 -1.52 -21.48 -34.36
CA LYS A 2 -1.02 -20.71 -33.22
C LYS A 2 0.22 -21.44 -32.72
N THR A 3 1.35 -20.75 -32.64
CA THR A 3 2.57 -21.31 -32.05
C THR A 3 2.34 -21.41 -30.56
N ASP A 4 1.87 -22.56 -30.10
CA ASP A 4 1.71 -22.86 -28.67
C ASP A 4 3.09 -23.11 -28.07
N GLY A 5 3.80 -22.02 -27.94
CA GLY A 5 5.02 -21.90 -27.18
C GLY A 5 4.72 -21.09 -25.94
N VAL A 6 4.28 -21.75 -24.87
CA VAL A 6 4.07 -21.05 -23.59
C VAL A 6 5.42 -20.94 -22.90
N PHE A 7 5.80 -19.72 -22.55
CA PHE A 7 6.89 -19.50 -21.60
C PHE A 7 6.45 -20.02 -20.23
N LEU A 8 7.27 -20.85 -19.60
CA LEU A 8 7.04 -21.31 -18.23
C LEU A 8 8.08 -20.69 -17.32
N ASP A 9 7.63 -20.03 -16.26
CA ASP A 9 8.48 -19.60 -15.16
C ASP A 9 8.43 -20.64 -14.03
N ASP A 10 9.58 -20.89 -13.42
CA ASP A 10 9.70 -21.72 -12.23
C ASP A 10 10.61 -21.03 -11.22
N GLN A 11 10.34 -21.25 -9.93
CA GLN A 11 11.09 -20.67 -8.84
C GLN A 11 11.29 -21.71 -7.76
N TYR A 12 12.55 -21.93 -7.38
CA TYR A 12 12.91 -22.89 -6.33
C TYR A 12 13.91 -22.29 -5.36
N ILE A 13 13.91 -22.84 -4.14
CA ILE A 13 14.90 -22.53 -3.11
C ILE A 13 16.02 -23.56 -3.20
N ASP A 14 17.26 -23.09 -3.29
CA ASP A 14 18.43 -23.98 -3.31
C ASP A 14 18.79 -24.52 -1.91
N ALA A 15 19.79 -25.39 -1.85
CA ALA A 15 20.28 -25.95 -0.59
C ALA A 15 20.87 -24.91 0.38
N THR A 16 21.20 -23.70 -0.13
CA THR A 16 21.68 -22.58 0.68
C THR A 16 20.57 -21.65 1.15
N GLY A 17 19.31 -21.95 0.80
CA GLY A 17 18.15 -21.14 1.16
C GLY A 17 17.91 -19.95 0.22
N LYS A 18 18.61 -19.86 -0.91
CA LYS A 18 18.47 -18.77 -1.88
C LYS A 18 17.43 -19.10 -2.94
N ALA A 19 16.62 -18.11 -3.31
CA ALA A 19 15.63 -18.24 -4.36
C ALA A 19 16.28 -18.08 -5.74
N HIS A 20 15.97 -19.01 -6.64
CA HIS A 20 16.40 -18.99 -8.04
C HIS A 20 15.18 -19.03 -8.94
N GLN A 21 15.26 -18.29 -10.06
CA GLN A 21 14.22 -18.27 -11.08
C GLN A 21 14.74 -18.88 -12.38
N ILE A 22 13.92 -19.69 -13.03
CA ILE A 22 14.22 -20.29 -14.33
C ILE A 22 13.06 -20.05 -15.28
N PHE A 23 13.37 -19.71 -16.53
CA PHE A 23 12.41 -19.56 -17.60
C PHE A 23 12.65 -20.63 -18.67
N TYR A 24 11.63 -21.44 -18.93
CA TYR A 24 11.60 -22.37 -20.05
C TYR A 24 10.98 -21.68 -21.25
N THR A 25 11.78 -21.57 -22.29
CA THR A 25 11.34 -21.01 -23.55
C THR A 25 10.64 -22.07 -24.40
N PRO A 26 9.74 -21.66 -25.30
CA PRO A 26 9.06 -22.58 -26.22
C PRO A 26 9.95 -23.47 -27.08
N ASN A 27 11.15 -22.99 -27.40
CA ASN A 27 12.16 -23.69 -28.19
C ASN A 27 13.02 -24.64 -27.33
N GLY A 28 12.65 -24.86 -26.06
CA GLY A 28 13.35 -25.77 -25.16
C GLY A 28 14.62 -25.19 -24.54
N ALA A 29 14.93 -23.91 -24.76
CA ALA A 29 16.03 -23.26 -24.05
C ALA A 29 15.62 -22.94 -22.61
N THR A 30 16.57 -23.12 -21.69
CA THR A 30 16.43 -22.76 -20.28
C THR A 30 17.20 -21.47 -20.05
N ILE A 31 16.52 -20.42 -19.61
CA ILE A 31 17.11 -19.12 -19.29
C ILE A 31 17.07 -18.97 -17.77
N HIS A 32 18.24 -18.80 -17.15
CA HIS A 32 18.31 -18.45 -15.74
C HIS A 32 17.84 -17.01 -15.58
N GLY A 33 16.85 -16.80 -14.72
CA GLY A 33 16.43 -15.48 -14.28
C GLY A 33 17.52 -14.82 -13.43
N TYR A 34 17.43 -13.50 -13.30
CA TYR A 34 18.30 -12.77 -12.40
C TYR A 34 18.12 -13.29 -10.97
N ALA A 35 19.21 -13.41 -10.22
CA ALA A 35 19.12 -13.68 -8.80
C ALA A 35 18.45 -12.46 -8.14
N GLU A 36 17.15 -12.53 -7.85
CA GLU A 36 16.43 -11.48 -7.11
C GLU A 36 17.02 -11.25 -5.70
N SER A 37 17.98 -12.08 -5.28
CA SER A 37 18.81 -11.86 -4.09
C SER A 37 19.72 -10.62 -4.18
N GLY A 38 19.92 -10.04 -5.38
CA GLY A 38 20.83 -8.92 -5.59
C GLY A 38 22.31 -9.29 -5.57
N ASP A 39 22.63 -10.58 -5.43
CA ASP A 39 24.00 -11.11 -5.35
C ASP A 39 24.82 -10.87 -6.64
N ASP A 40 24.14 -10.74 -7.78
CA ASP A 40 24.76 -10.45 -9.08
C ASP A 40 25.24 -9.00 -9.18
N LEU A 41 24.54 -8.08 -8.52
CA LEU A 41 24.92 -6.66 -8.45
C LEU A 41 25.86 -6.37 -7.28
N PHE A 42 25.68 -7.07 -6.16
CA PHE A 42 26.40 -6.86 -4.92
C PHE A 42 26.94 -8.20 -4.39
N PRO A 43 28.10 -8.66 -4.88
CA PRO A 43 28.64 -9.96 -4.48
C PRO A 43 28.87 -10.14 -2.99
N THR A 44 29.08 -9.02 -2.27
CA THR A 44 29.29 -8.97 -0.81
C THR A 44 28.06 -9.35 0.00
N LEU A 45 26.86 -9.35 -0.57
CA LEU A 45 25.65 -9.83 0.11
C LEU A 45 25.74 -11.32 0.46
N ARG A 46 26.55 -12.10 -0.29
CA ARG A 46 26.82 -13.51 0.00
C ARG A 46 27.52 -13.73 1.35
N ASP A 47 28.21 -12.72 1.86
CA ASP A 47 28.99 -12.80 3.09
C ASP A 47 28.18 -12.39 4.34
N ILE A 48 26.99 -11.78 4.15
CA ILE A 48 26.16 -11.31 5.25
C ILE A 48 25.29 -12.46 5.75
N THR A 49 25.49 -12.84 7.01
CA THR A 49 24.63 -13.81 7.70
C THR A 49 23.69 -13.07 8.63
N PHE A 50 22.37 -13.19 8.39
CA PHE A 50 21.37 -12.71 9.32
C PHE A 50 21.23 -13.70 10.47
N THR A 51 21.67 -13.31 11.66
CA THR A 51 21.37 -14.04 12.89
C THR A 51 20.04 -13.55 13.45
N ASN A 52 19.24 -14.47 13.98
CA ASN A 52 18.04 -14.06 14.73
C ASN A 52 18.50 -13.17 15.89
N PRO A 53 17.86 -12.01 16.15
CA PRO A 53 18.21 -11.23 17.32
C PRO A 53 18.03 -12.10 18.56
N GLU A 54 18.99 -12.03 19.48
CA GLU A 54 18.82 -12.61 20.80
C GLU A 54 17.55 -12.00 21.40
N PRO A 55 16.63 -12.79 21.99
CA PRO A 55 15.43 -12.23 22.59
C PRO A 55 15.85 -11.15 23.59
N ASP A 56 15.27 -9.96 23.44
CA ASP A 56 15.57 -8.84 24.34
C ASP A 56 15.43 -9.32 25.80
N PRO A 57 16.38 -8.98 26.69
CA PRO A 57 16.21 -9.27 28.10
C PRO A 57 14.89 -8.65 28.57
N GLU A 58 14.11 -9.40 29.35
CA GLU A 58 12.81 -8.93 29.85
C GLU A 58 12.98 -7.50 30.39
N PRO A 59 12.13 -6.54 29.95
CA PRO A 59 12.26 -5.18 30.41
C PRO A 59 12.14 -5.17 31.93
N PRO A 60 12.98 -4.41 32.65
CA PRO A 60 12.92 -4.35 34.10
C PRO A 60 11.50 -3.98 34.52
N LYS A 61 10.94 -4.75 35.47
CA LYS A 61 9.63 -4.48 36.06
C LYS A 61 9.69 -3.12 36.77
N HIS A 62 9.38 -2.05 36.04
CA HIS A 62 9.28 -0.73 36.62
C HIS A 62 8.09 -0.71 37.60
N PRO A 63 8.24 -0.10 38.79
CA PRO A 63 7.08 0.19 39.62
C PRO A 63 6.11 1.09 38.85
N PRO A 64 4.79 0.96 39.07
CA PRO A 64 3.81 1.77 38.35
C PRO A 64 4.11 3.25 38.61
N GLN A 65 4.52 3.96 37.56
CA GLN A 65 4.74 5.40 37.68
C GLN A 65 3.38 6.09 37.90
N PRO A 66 3.31 7.08 38.81
CA PRO A 66 2.11 7.88 38.97
C PRO A 66 1.82 8.59 37.66
N ASN A 67 0.60 8.41 37.14
CA ASN A 67 0.08 8.99 35.90
C ASN A 67 0.55 10.43 35.70
N THR A 68 1.65 10.62 34.97
CA THR A 68 1.89 11.88 34.27
C THR A 68 0.87 11.90 33.15
N GLU A 69 -0.09 12.81 33.22
CA GLU A 69 -1.15 13.00 32.22
C GLU A 69 -0.56 12.84 30.81
N SER A 70 -0.87 11.70 30.18
CA SER A 70 -0.46 11.44 28.81
C SER A 70 -0.95 12.61 27.96
N PRO A 71 -0.09 13.21 27.10
CA PRO A 71 -0.49 14.34 26.29
C PRO A 71 -1.77 13.97 25.55
N THR A 72 -2.85 14.71 25.80
CA THR A 72 -4.18 14.41 25.25
C THR A 72 -4.01 14.34 23.74
N ARG A 73 -4.14 13.13 23.19
CA ARG A 73 -3.82 12.84 21.79
C ARG A 73 -4.58 13.82 20.92
N ARG A 74 -3.86 14.78 20.30
CA ARG A 74 -4.43 15.65 19.26
C ARG A 74 -5.17 14.73 18.30
N ARG A 75 -6.41 15.09 17.95
CA ARG A 75 -7.32 14.23 17.17
C ARG A 75 -6.53 13.61 16.01
N PRO A 76 -6.66 12.29 15.76
CA PRO A 76 -5.89 11.66 14.70
C PRO A 76 -6.19 12.37 13.38
N ARG A 77 -5.15 12.63 12.58
CA ARG A 77 -5.25 13.34 11.28
C ARG A 77 -6.38 12.82 10.38
N LEU A 78 -6.69 11.54 10.51
CA LEU A 78 -7.80 10.87 9.84
C LEU A 78 -9.17 11.43 10.26
N ALA A 79 -9.40 11.66 11.56
CA ALA A 79 -10.63 12.25 12.08
C ALA A 79 -10.83 13.68 11.57
N ASP A 80 -9.76 14.49 11.52
CA ASP A 80 -9.83 15.85 10.98
C ASP A 80 -10.10 15.86 9.47
N THR A 81 -9.51 14.90 8.75
CA THR A 81 -9.76 14.73 7.31
C THR A 81 -11.22 14.32 7.04
N HIS A 82 -11.76 13.39 7.84
CA HIS A 82 -13.17 13.00 7.75
C HIS A 82 -14.11 14.14 8.11
N ALA A 83 -13.81 14.93 9.15
CA ALA A 83 -14.60 16.09 9.53
C ALA A 83 -14.66 17.12 8.39
N ARG A 84 -13.52 17.42 7.76
CA ARG A 84 -13.45 18.33 6.60
C ARG A 84 -14.28 17.81 5.43
N ARG A 85 -14.14 16.52 5.06
CA ARG A 85 -14.92 15.93 3.95
C ARG A 85 -16.42 15.92 4.23
N ARG A 86 -16.85 15.72 5.48
CA ARG A 86 -18.27 15.77 5.85
C ARG A 86 -18.83 17.18 5.64
N GLN A 87 -18.13 18.19 6.15
CA GLN A 87 -18.53 19.59 5.99
C GLN A 87 -18.59 20.00 4.51
N GLU A 88 -17.63 19.56 3.70
CA GLU A 88 -17.62 19.83 2.26
C GLU A 88 -18.81 19.18 1.54
N ARG A 89 -19.14 17.92 1.86
CA ARG A 89 -20.31 17.24 1.30
C ARG A 89 -21.63 17.92 1.67
N GLU A 90 -21.76 18.40 2.90
CA GLU A 90 -22.94 19.16 3.33
C GLU A 90 -23.06 20.47 2.54
N ARG A 91 -21.96 21.20 2.36
CA ARG A 91 -21.96 22.40 1.52
C ARG A 91 -22.34 22.09 0.07
N ASN A 92 -21.81 21.02 -0.50
CA ASN A 92 -22.12 20.62 -1.87
C ASN A 92 -23.59 20.20 -2.01
N ARG A 93 -24.15 19.50 -1.01
CA ARG A 93 -25.56 19.14 -0.98
C ARG A 93 -26.45 20.39 -0.98
N ASN A 94 -26.17 21.33 -0.09
CA ASN A 94 -26.94 22.58 0.02
C ASN A 94 -26.82 23.42 -1.27
N ALA A 95 -25.64 23.47 -1.89
CA ALA A 95 -25.44 24.18 -3.15
C ALA A 95 -26.24 23.54 -4.29
N LEU A 96 -26.32 22.22 -4.35
CA LEU A 96 -27.11 21.50 -5.34
C LEU A 96 -28.61 21.74 -5.15
N GLU A 97 -29.10 21.72 -3.90
CA GLU A 97 -30.50 22.03 -3.57
C GLU A 97 -30.87 23.45 -4.00
N GLN A 98 -30.02 24.45 -3.70
CA GLN A 98 -30.24 25.84 -4.11
C GLN A 98 -30.22 26.02 -5.64
N GLN A 99 -29.34 25.30 -6.35
CA GLN A 99 -29.31 25.32 -7.81
C GLN A 99 -30.59 24.71 -8.40
N ALA A 100 -31.09 23.61 -7.83
CA ALA A 100 -32.33 22.98 -8.24
C ALA A 100 -33.54 23.90 -8.00
N ASP A 101 -33.59 24.58 -6.85
CA ASP A 101 -34.64 25.55 -6.52
C ASP A 101 -34.62 26.76 -7.47
N ASN A 102 -33.43 27.30 -7.75
CA ASN A 102 -33.27 28.41 -8.69
C ASN A 102 -33.63 28.01 -10.11
N ALA A 103 -33.24 26.83 -10.57
CA ALA A 103 -33.63 26.30 -11.88
C ALA A 103 -35.15 26.14 -12.00
N SER A 104 -35.80 25.63 -10.95
CA SER A 104 -37.26 25.52 -10.86
C SER A 104 -37.96 26.88 -10.94
N ARG A 105 -37.41 27.91 -10.28
CA ARG A 105 -37.94 29.29 -10.32
C ARG A 105 -37.77 29.95 -11.68
N SER A 106 -36.60 29.79 -12.31
CA SER A 106 -36.35 30.30 -13.66
C SER A 106 -37.19 29.61 -14.74
N ALA A 107 -37.58 28.35 -14.54
CA ALA A 107 -38.49 27.65 -15.43
C ALA A 107 -39.95 28.10 -15.31
N HIS A 108 -40.33 28.78 -14.21
CA HIS A 108 -41.68 29.26 -13.96
C HIS A 108 -41.94 30.69 -14.46
N ASP A 109 -40.90 31.42 -14.86
CA ASP A 109 -41.01 32.79 -15.38
C ASP A 109 -41.05 32.75 -16.92
N PRO A 110 -42.23 32.87 -17.57
CA PRO A 110 -42.30 32.85 -19.02
C PRO A 110 -41.64 34.12 -19.59
N PRO A 111 -40.99 34.03 -20.76
CA PRO A 111 -40.34 35.19 -21.37
C PRO A 111 -41.35 36.32 -21.63
N PRO A 112 -40.97 37.59 -21.44
CA PRO A 112 -41.84 38.72 -21.78
C PRO A 112 -42.08 38.77 -23.29
N TYR A 113 -43.34 38.98 -23.69
CA TYR A 113 -43.79 39.15 -25.07
C TYR A 113 -43.34 40.47 -25.68
#